data_AF-A0A061GJM3-F1
#
_entry.id   AF-A0A061GJM3-F1
#
_cell.length_a   1.000
_cell.length_b   1.000
_cell.length_c   1.000
_cell.angle_alpha   90.00
_cell.angle_beta   90.00
_cell.angle_gamma   90.00
#
_symmetry.space_group_name_H-M   'P 1'
#
loop_
_entity.id
_entity.type
_entity.pdbx_description
1 polymer ?
#
loop_
_entity_poly.entity_id
_entity_poly.type
_entity_poly.pdbx_seq_one_letter_code
_entity_poly.pdbx_strand_id
1 'polypeptide(L)'
;MAQFSQRSGQSADALKKKLEGVFNSYAKGGSLNNSQLREAFEHLGAKMPHKETEEAMNYADKNKDNVIRGDEEMNSLVQYALQKGYGEDA
;
A
#
# COMPACT_ATOMS: atom_id res chain seq x y z
N MET A 1 31.18 -7.26 20.54
CA MET A 1 29.74 -7.37 20.26
C MET A 1 29.32 -6.18 19.42
N ALA A 2 29.11 -6.36 18.11
CA ALA A 2 28.61 -5.30 17.24
C ALA A 2 27.48 -5.86 16.36
N GLN A 3 26.27 -5.89 16.91
CA GLN A 3 25.04 -6.14 16.15
C GLN A 3 24.42 -4.79 15.80
N PHE A 4 24.90 -4.14 14.73
CA PHE A 4 24.28 -2.90 14.23
C PHE A 4 23.92 -2.94 12.75
N SER A 5 24.08 -4.07 12.06
CA SER A 5 23.84 -4.15 10.61
C SER A 5 22.47 -4.68 10.17
N GLN A 6 21.55 -4.97 11.10
CA GLN A 6 20.29 -5.68 10.78
C GLN A 6 18.99 -4.86 10.99
N ARG A 7 19.05 -3.66 11.57
CA ARG A 7 17.85 -2.89 11.95
C ARG A 7 17.14 -2.16 10.81
N SER A 8 17.84 -1.76 9.74
CA SER A 8 17.23 -0.95 8.67
C SER A 8 16.38 -1.76 7.68
N GLY A 9 16.77 -2.99 7.36
CA GLY A 9 16.00 -3.88 6.47
C GLY A 9 14.74 -4.45 7.12
N GLN A 10 14.82 -4.86 8.39
CA GLN A 10 13.68 -5.44 9.10
C GLN A 10 12.51 -4.46 9.28
N SER A 11 12.79 -3.16 9.41
CA SER A 11 11.73 -2.15 9.49
C SER A 11 10.97 -2.02 8.17
N ALA A 12 11.66 -2.00 7.03
CA ALA A 12 11.00 -1.87 5.72
C ALA A 12 10.10 -3.07 5.40
N ASP A 13 10.56 -4.29 5.69
CA ASP A 13 9.74 -5.49 5.47
C ASP A 13 8.54 -5.57 6.41
N ALA A 14 8.68 -5.11 7.66
CA ALA A 14 7.57 -5.00 8.60
C ALA A 14 6.53 -3.97 8.14
N LEU A 15 7.00 -2.81 7.63
CA LEU A 15 6.13 -1.77 7.08
C LEU A 15 5.37 -2.24 5.84
N LYS A 16 6.05 -2.94 4.91
CA LYS A 16 5.41 -3.57 3.75
C LYS A 16 4.25 -4.47 4.17
N LYS A 17 4.52 -5.39 5.10
CA LYS A 17 3.50 -6.34 5.59
C LYS A 17 2.34 -5.63 6.29
N LYS A 18 2.61 -4.55 7.02
CA LYS A 18 1.56 -3.75 7.67
C LYS A 18 0.66 -3.10 6.63
N LEU A 19 1.24 -2.43 5.64
CA LEU A 19 0.48 -1.80 4.54
C LEU A 19 -0.29 -2.82 3.73
N GLU A 20 0.35 -3.93 3.36
CA GLU A 20 -0.28 -5.04 2.65
C GLU A 20 -1.47 -5.60 3.45
N GLY A 21 -1.32 -5.74 4.77
CA GLY A 21 -2.42 -6.13 5.67
C GLY A 21 -3.57 -5.13 5.67
N VAL A 22 -3.29 -3.82 5.70
CA VAL A 22 -4.32 -2.78 5.60
C VAL A 22 -5.04 -2.89 4.26
N PHE A 23 -4.33 -2.87 3.13
CA PHE A 23 -4.95 -2.97 1.81
C PHE A 23 -5.77 -4.25 1.64
N ASN A 24 -5.24 -5.41 2.09
CA ASN A 24 -5.98 -6.66 2.05
C ASN A 24 -7.26 -6.64 2.91
N SER A 25 -7.29 -5.89 4.02
CA SER A 25 -8.51 -5.77 4.83
C SER A 25 -9.66 -5.07 4.08
N TYR A 26 -9.35 -4.23 3.09
CA TYR A 26 -10.33 -3.56 2.23
C TYR A 26 -10.62 -4.33 0.93
N ALA A 27 -9.77 -5.30 0.55
CA ALA A 27 -9.86 -6.10 -0.68
C ALA A 27 -10.98 -7.17 -0.61
N LYS A 28 -12.24 -6.73 -0.52
CA LYS A 28 -13.41 -7.63 -0.50
C LYS A 28 -13.46 -8.45 -1.79
N GLY A 29 -13.25 -9.76 -1.67
CA GLY A 29 -13.21 -10.67 -2.82
C GLY A 29 -11.85 -10.80 -3.50
N GLY A 30 -10.77 -10.32 -2.86
CA GLY A 30 -9.40 -10.47 -3.37
C GLY A 30 -8.95 -9.41 -4.38
N SER A 31 -9.72 -8.33 -4.52
CA SER A 31 -9.39 -7.18 -5.36
C SER A 31 -9.76 -5.87 -4.69
N LEU A 32 -9.02 -4.80 -4.99
CA LEU A 32 -9.33 -3.44 -4.56
C LEU A 32 -9.81 -2.61 -5.74
N ASN A 33 -11.06 -2.16 -5.71
CA ASN A 33 -11.55 -1.13 -6.61
C ASN A 33 -11.20 0.29 -6.09
N ASN A 34 -11.50 1.30 -6.89
CA ASN A 34 -11.27 2.71 -6.54
C ASN A 34 -11.88 3.13 -5.19
N SER A 35 -13.09 2.69 -4.88
CA SER A 35 -13.75 3.06 -3.61
C SER A 35 -13.05 2.42 -2.41
N GLN A 36 -12.74 1.13 -2.48
CA GLN A 36 -12.06 0.40 -1.41
C GLN A 36 -10.65 0.92 -1.18
N LEU A 37 -9.94 1.23 -2.28
CA LEU A 37 -8.60 1.79 -2.21
C LEU A 37 -8.61 3.19 -1.56
N ARG A 38 -9.62 4.00 -1.89
CA ARG A 38 -9.82 5.30 -1.25
C ARG A 38 -10.06 5.16 0.25
N GLU A 39 -10.94 4.25 0.67
CA GLU A 39 -11.20 3.98 2.09
C GLU A 39 -9.92 3.53 2.81
N ALA A 40 -9.09 2.71 2.16
CA ALA A 40 -7.80 2.31 2.70
C ALA A 40 -6.85 3.52 2.90
N PHE A 41 -6.76 4.44 1.93
CA PHE A 41 -5.97 5.66 2.09
C PHE A 41 -6.55 6.61 3.14
N GLU A 42 -7.88 6.72 3.26
CA GLU A 42 -8.53 7.45 4.35
C GLU A 42 -8.13 6.88 5.72
N HIS A 43 -8.13 5.56 5.85
CA HIS A 43 -7.70 4.87 7.06
C HIS A 43 -6.21 5.09 7.38
N LEU A 44 -5.37 5.18 6.36
CA LEU A 44 -3.94 5.50 6.49
C LEU A 44 -3.68 6.99 6.77
N GLY A 45 -4.71 7.83 6.87
CA GLY A 45 -4.60 9.25 7.21
C GLY A 45 -4.30 10.16 6.01
N ALA A 46 -4.59 9.73 4.78
CA ALA A 46 -4.40 10.55 3.60
C ALA A 46 -5.22 11.86 3.66
N LYS A 47 -4.56 12.99 3.42
CA LYS A 47 -5.22 14.31 3.38
C LYS A 47 -6.12 14.50 2.16
N MET A 48 -5.78 13.85 1.05
CA MET A 48 -6.54 13.90 -0.21
C MET A 48 -6.71 12.48 -0.77
N PRO A 49 -7.57 11.65 -0.16
CA PRO A 49 -7.69 10.23 -0.48
C PRO A 49 -8.03 9.95 -1.95
N HIS A 50 -8.86 10.80 -2.57
CA HIS A 50 -9.18 10.69 -3.99
C HIS A 50 -7.95 10.79 -4.88
N LYS A 51 -7.09 11.77 -4.63
CA LYS A 51 -5.88 12.00 -5.41
C LYS A 51 -4.88 10.85 -5.22
N GLU A 52 -4.72 10.38 -3.98
CA GLU A 52 -3.86 9.24 -3.67
C GLU A 52 -4.36 7.95 -4.33
N THR A 53 -5.68 7.76 -4.40
CA THR A 53 -6.30 6.64 -5.11
C THR A 53 -5.99 6.68 -6.60
N GLU A 54 -6.19 7.83 -7.25
CA GLU A 54 -5.90 8.00 -8.68
C GLU A 54 -4.42 7.78 -9.00
N GLU A 55 -3.51 8.36 -8.20
CA GLU A 55 -2.08 8.15 -8.34
C GLU A 55 -1.68 6.69 -8.12
N ALA A 56 -2.21 6.04 -7.07
CA ALA A 56 -1.94 4.64 -6.77
C ALA A 56 -2.46 3.70 -7.85
N MET A 57 -3.66 3.94 -8.39
CA MET A 57 -4.19 3.15 -9.52
C MET A 57 -3.31 3.30 -10.75
N ASN A 58 -2.94 4.54 -11.12
CA ASN A 58 -2.03 4.77 -12.26
C ASN A 58 -0.66 4.10 -12.09
N TYR A 59 -0.23 3.88 -10.84
CA TYR A 59 1.04 3.22 -10.52
C TYR A 59 0.94 1.68 -10.48
N ALA A 60 -0.13 1.15 -9.89
CA ALA A 60 -0.25 -0.27 -9.54
C ALA A 60 -1.11 -1.08 -10.52
N ASP A 61 -2.17 -0.50 -11.08
CA ASP A 61 -3.03 -1.13 -12.08
C ASP A 61 -2.37 -1.11 -13.47
N LYS A 62 -1.43 -2.04 -13.66
CA LYS A 62 -0.66 -2.16 -14.92
C LYS A 62 -1.54 -2.66 -16.06
N ASN A 63 -2.54 -3.47 -15.73
CA ASN A 63 -3.39 -4.14 -16.71
C ASN A 63 -4.57 -3.22 -17.16
N LYS A 64 -4.85 -2.15 -16.40
CA LYS A 64 -5.88 -1.12 -16.62
C LYS A 64 -7.31 -1.64 -16.52
N ASP A 65 -7.56 -2.63 -15.68
CA ASP A 65 -8.91 -3.15 -15.40
C ASP A 65 -9.63 -2.39 -14.27
N ASN A 66 -9.02 -1.32 -13.75
CA ASN A 66 -9.51 -0.46 -12.67
C ASN A 66 -9.68 -1.18 -11.32
N VAL A 67 -8.99 -2.31 -11.16
CA VAL A 67 -8.87 -3.01 -9.88
C VAL A 67 -7.42 -3.39 -9.63
N ILE A 68 -7.01 -3.42 -8.36
CA ILE A 68 -5.71 -3.93 -7.95
C ILE A 68 -5.92 -5.36 -7.47
N ARG A 69 -5.31 -6.34 -8.14
CA ARG A 69 -5.40 -7.76 -7.79
C ARG A 69 -4.11 -8.52 -8.07
N GLY A 70 -3.91 -9.59 -7.31
CA GLY A 70 -2.71 -10.42 -7.41
C GLY A 70 -1.46 -9.76 -6.83
N ASP A 71 -0.41 -10.58 -6.67
CA ASP A 71 0.79 -10.20 -5.93
C ASP A 71 1.56 -9.03 -6.57
N GLU A 72 1.60 -8.94 -7.90
CA GLU A 72 2.37 -7.91 -8.60
C GLU A 72 1.78 -6.51 -8.41
N GLU A 73 0.47 -6.35 -8.60
CA GLU A 73 -0.22 -5.06 -8.46
C GLU A 73 -0.30 -4.67 -6.99
N MET A 74 -0.55 -5.63 -6.09
CA MET A 74 -0.54 -5.39 -4.65
C MET A 74 0.85 -4.94 -4.16
N ASN A 75 1.92 -5.59 -4.60
CA ASN A 75 3.28 -5.16 -4.26
C ASN A 75 3.55 -3.75 -4.81
N SER A 76 3.16 -3.45 -6.06
CA SER A 76 3.27 -2.09 -6.61
C SER A 76 2.51 -1.05 -5.78
N LEU A 77 1.31 -1.36 -5.30
CA LEU A 77 0.53 -0.49 -4.43
C LEU A 77 1.25 -0.24 -3.08
N VAL A 78 1.78 -1.30 -2.46
CA VAL A 78 2.53 -1.19 -1.20
C VAL A 78 3.80 -0.36 -1.39
N GLN A 79 4.52 -0.53 -2.51
CA GLN A 79 5.69 0.29 -2.83
C GLN A 79 5.32 1.77 -3.01
N TYR A 80 4.21 2.06 -3.72
CA TYR A 80 3.70 3.42 -3.85
C TYR A 80 3.41 4.02 -2.47
N ALA A 81 2.71 3.30 -1.61
CA ALA A 81 2.36 3.78 -0.27
C ALA A 81 3.60 4.06 0.59
N LEU A 82 4.63 3.19 0.53
CA LEU A 82 5.91 3.43 1.21
C LEU A 82 6.63 4.67 0.68
N GLN A 83 6.67 4.86 -0.65
CA GLN A 83 7.30 6.04 -1.25
C GLN A 83 6.64 7.35 -0.82
N LYS A 84 5.34 7.29 -0.49
CA LYS A 84 4.54 8.41 0.01
C LYS A 84 4.65 8.59 1.54
N GLY A 85 5.38 7.71 2.23
CA GLY A 85 5.60 7.75 3.68
C GLY A 85 4.49 7.11 4.51
N TYR A 86 3.56 6.38 3.87
CA TYR A 86 2.55 5.64 4.63
C TYR A 86 3.21 4.46 5.35
N GLY A 87 2.87 4.30 6.63
CA GLY A 87 3.38 3.21 7.48
C GLY A 87 4.38 3.65 8.55
N GLU A 88 5.06 4.79 8.40
CA GLU A 88 6.09 5.25 9.35
C GLU A 88 5.51 5.84 10.66
N ASP A 89 4.24 6.26 10.67
CA ASP A 89 3.61 6.97 11.81
C ASP A 89 2.11 6.61 12.07
N ALA A 90 1.62 5.47 11.57
CA ALA A 90 0.25 5.00 11.83
C ALA A 90 0.14 4.03 13.01
#